data_AF-A0A2A2H0N4-F1
#
_entry.id   AF-A0A2A2H0N4-F1
#
_cell.length_a   1.000
_cell.length_b   1.000
_cell.length_c   1.000
_cell.angle_alpha   90.00
_cell.angle_beta   90.00
_cell.angle_gamma   90.00
#
_symmetry.space_group_name_H-M   'P 1'
#
loop_
_entity.id
_entity.type
_entity.pdbx_description
1 polymer ?
#
loop_
_entity_poly.entity_id
_entity_poly.type
_entity_poly.pdbx_seq_one_letter_code
_entity_poly.pdbx_strand_id
1 'polypeptide(L)' 'MKNGTLDQTLQPLLTPLFDAVKSGIAPSELRGKLAALYPEMPADALQETLARVMFVANVWGRLHA' A
#
# COMPACT_ATOMS: atom_id res chain seq x y z
N MET A 1 -15.73 5.45 14.90
CA MET A 1 -14.44 5.22 14.20
C MET A 1 -13.81 4.01 14.86
N LYS A 2 -13.76 2.84 14.18
CA LYS A 2 -13.13 1.64 14.72
C LYS A 2 -11.62 1.78 14.55
N ASN A 3 -10.93 1.85 15.67
CA ASN A 3 -9.49 2.06 15.75
C ASN A 3 -8.72 0.89 15.13
N GLY A 4 -7.87 1.18 14.15
CA GLY A 4 -6.46 0.77 14.14
C GLY A 4 -6.06 -0.69 13.91
N THR A 5 -6.94 -1.69 13.97
CA THR A 5 -6.58 -3.06 13.58
C THR A 5 -6.89 -3.25 12.11
N LEU A 6 -5.88 -3.15 11.26
CA LEU A 6 -5.91 -3.77 9.94
C LEU A 6 -6.26 -5.25 10.20
N ASP A 7 -7.50 -5.65 9.91
CA ASP A 7 -8.01 -6.98 10.25
C ASP A 7 -7.01 -8.04 9.81
N GLN A 8 -6.86 -9.13 10.58
CA GLN A 8 -5.98 -10.25 10.25
C GLN A 8 -6.27 -10.84 8.85
N THR A 9 -7.45 -10.55 8.30
CA THR A 9 -7.88 -10.86 6.93
C THR A 9 -7.20 -9.99 5.86
N LEU A 10 -6.96 -8.72 6.14
CA LEU A 10 -6.35 -7.75 5.21
C LEU A 10 -4.83 -7.75 5.27
N GLN A 11 -4.26 -8.18 6.39
CA GLN A 11 -2.81 -8.25 6.59
C GLN A 11 -2.10 -9.06 5.49
N PRO A 12 -2.47 -10.32 5.18
CA PRO A 12 -1.81 -11.09 4.13
C PRO A 12 -2.03 -10.54 2.71
N LEU A 13 -3.13 -9.83 2.47
CA LEU A 13 -3.39 -9.17 1.19
C LEU A 13 -2.49 -7.94 0.98
N LEU A 14 -2.11 -7.27 2.06
CA LEU A 14 -1.31 -6.04 2.03
C LEU A 14 0.18 -6.29 2.25
N THR A 15 0.57 -7.43 2.82
CA THR A 15 1.98 -7.84 3.00
C THR A 15 2.85 -7.68 1.75
N PRO A 16 2.45 -8.16 0.55
CA PRO A 16 3.29 -8.03 -0.65
C PRO A 16 3.54 -6.57 -1.03
N LEU A 17 2.56 -5.71 -0.74
CA LEU A 17 2.63 -4.30 -1.03
C LEU A 17 3.55 -3.58 -0.02
N PHE A 18 3.48 -3.96 1.25
CA PHE A 18 4.41 -3.46 2.27
C PHE A 18 5.84 -3.92 2.04
N ASP A 19 6.05 -5.17 1.60
CA ASP A 19 7.37 -5.69 1.28
C ASP A 19 7.98 -4.98 0.07
N ALA A 20 7.17 -4.68 -0.95
CA ALA A 20 7.59 -3.90 -2.10
C ALA A 20 8.05 -2.48 -1.69
N VAL A 21 7.35 -1.84 -0.75
CA VAL A 21 7.76 -0.53 -0.20
C VAL A 21 9.03 -0.64 0.64
N LYS A 22 9.14 -1.65 1.51
CA LYS A 22 10.32 -1.88 2.36
C LYS A 22 11.57 -2.24 1.54
N SER A 23 11.40 -2.91 0.42
CA SER A 23 12.48 -3.26 -0.52
C SER A 23 13.06 -2.04 -1.24
N GLY A 24 12.51 -0.83 -1.02
CA GLY A 24 13.02 0.39 -1.63
C GLY A 24 12.65 0.55 -3.11
N ILE A 25 11.60 -0.15 -3.58
CA ILE A 25 11.08 0.03 -4.94
C ILE A 25 10.68 1.50 -5.14
N ALA A 26 11.05 2.06 -6.28
CA ALA A 26 10.73 3.44 -6.60
C ALA A 26 9.20 3.64 -6.64
N PRO A 27 8.67 4.77 -6.11
CA PRO A 27 7.22 5.03 -6.09
C PRO A 27 6.55 5.00 -7.48
N SER A 28 7.29 5.33 -8.55
CA SER A 28 6.83 5.22 -9.94
C SER A 28 6.60 3.77 -10.37
N GLU A 29 7.49 2.87 -9.98
CA GLU A 29 7.42 1.45 -10.29
C GLU A 29 6.30 0.75 -9.52
N LEU A 30 6.11 1.12 -8.24
CA LEU A 30 4.97 0.66 -7.43
C LEU A 30 3.63 1.08 -8.07
N ARG A 31 3.58 2.31 -8.60
CA ARG A 31 2.41 2.85 -9.32
C ARG A 31 2.13 2.06 -10.59
N GLY A 32 3.17 1.70 -11.36
CA GLY A 32 3.03 0.85 -12.55
C GLY A 32 2.49 -0.54 -12.22
N LYS A 33 2.97 -1.15 -11.14
CA LYS A 33 2.45 -2.44 -10.63
C LYS A 33 0.98 -2.33 -10.20
N LEU A 34 0.60 -1.25 -9.52
CA LEU A 34 -0.79 -0.99 -9.15
C LEU A 34 -1.69 -0.77 -10.38
N ALA A 35 -1.22 -0.03 -11.39
CA ALA A 35 -1.97 0.19 -12.63
C ALA A 35 -2.21 -1.12 -13.39
N ALA A 36 -1.25 -2.04 -13.37
CA ALA A 36 -1.40 -3.37 -13.97
C ALA A 36 -2.41 -4.26 -13.20
N LEU A 37 -2.47 -4.11 -11.87
CA LEU A 37 -3.42 -4.83 -11.00
C LEU A 37 -4.85 -4.27 -11.08
N TYR A 38 -4.99 -2.97 -11.30
CA TYR A 38 -6.27 -2.25 -11.32
C TYR A 38 -6.39 -1.40 -12.59
N PRO A 39 -6.47 -2.01 -13.79
CA PRO A 39 -6.42 -1.28 -15.06
C PRO A 39 -7.64 -0.38 -15.30
N GLU A 40 -8.76 -0.68 -14.67
CA GLU A 40 -10.00 0.11 -14.78
C GLU A 40 -10.05 1.29 -13.78
N MET A 41 -9.06 1.40 -12.89
CA MET A 41 -9.01 2.46 -11.89
C MET A 41 -8.53 3.77 -12.52
N PRO A 42 -9.24 4.90 -12.31
CA PRO A 42 -8.78 6.21 -12.76
C PRO A 42 -7.42 6.58 -12.17
N ALA A 43 -6.60 7.29 -12.93
CA ALA A 43 -5.23 7.66 -12.53
C ALA A 43 -5.17 8.40 -11.18
N ASP A 44 -6.12 9.30 -10.92
CA ASP A 44 -6.21 10.06 -9.67
C ASP A 44 -6.51 9.13 -8.48
N ALA A 45 -7.44 8.19 -8.65
CA ALA A 45 -7.78 7.19 -7.64
C ALA A 45 -6.60 6.23 -7.38
N LEU A 46 -5.82 5.90 -8.42
CA LEU A 46 -4.63 5.08 -8.31
C LEU A 46 -3.52 5.80 -7.52
N GLN A 47 -3.33 7.10 -7.76
CA GLN A 47 -2.38 7.94 -7.02
C GLN A 47 -2.77 8.06 -5.54
N GLU A 48 -4.06 8.26 -5.25
CA GLU A 48 -4.59 8.34 -3.89
C GLU A 48 -4.43 7.00 -3.15
N THR A 49 -4.66 5.90 -3.86
CA THR A 49 -4.45 4.54 -3.34
C THR A 49 -2.97 4.29 -3.01
N LEU A 50 -2.06 4.67 -3.91
CA LEU A 50 -0.62 4.58 -3.66
C LEU A 50 -0.22 5.41 -2.42
N ALA A 51 -0.72 6.63 -2.28
CA ALA A 51 -0.42 7.49 -1.13
C ALA A 51 -0.89 6.87 0.19
N ARG A 52 -2.10 6.30 0.22
CA ARG A 52 -2.63 5.58 1.39
C ARG A 52 -1.79 4.37 1.76
N VAL A 53 -1.38 3.59 0.77
CA VAL A 53 -0.53 2.41 0.97
C VAL A 53 0.81 2.81 1.58
N MET A 54 1.47 3.82 1.03
CA MET A 54 2.74 4.33 1.55
C MET A 54 2.60 4.87 2.98
N PHE A 55 1.47 5.52 3.28
CA PHE A 55 1.16 6.00 4.62
C PHE A 55 0.99 4.85 5.61
N VAL A 56 0.17 3.84 5.27
CA VAL A 56 -0.02 2.66 6.12
C VAL A 56 1.31 1.92 6.30
N ALA A 57 2.10 1.73 5.25
CA ALA A 57 3.42 1.11 5.32
C ALA A 57 4.35 1.83 6.32
N ASN A 58 4.37 3.16 6.29
CA ASN A 58 5.16 3.98 7.23
C ASN A 58 4.65 3.88 8.67
N VAL A 59 3.33 3.89 8.89
CA VAL A 59 2.74 3.77 10.22
C VAL A 59 3.04 2.38 10.82
N TRP A 60 2.85 1.33 10.03
CA TRP A 60 3.18 -0.05 10.43
C TRP A 60 4.67 -0.23 10.69
N GLY A 61 5.54 0.37 9.85
CA GLY A 61 6.98 0.37 10.07
C GLY A 61 7.38 0.97 11.40
N ARG A 62 6.75 2.07 11.83
CA ARG A 62 7.04 2.71 13.13
C ARG A 62 6.42 1.98 14.34
N LEU A 63 5.30 1.30 14.15
CA LEU A 63 4.64 0.56 15.24
C LEU A 63 5.37 -0.75 15.60
N HIS A 64 6.07 -1.34 14.63
CA HIS A 64 6.78 -2.61 14.77
C HIS A 64 8.31 -2.49 14.70
N ALA A 65 8.85 -1.26 14.75
CA ALA A 65 10.30 -1.00 14.82
C ALA A 65 10.83 -1.08 16.26
#